data_AF-A0A7G9XSL1-F1
#
_entry.id   AF-A0A7G9XSL1-F1
#
_cell.length_a   1.000
_cell.length_b   1.000
_cell.length_c   1.000
_cell.angle_alpha   90.00
_cell.angle_beta   90.00
_cell.angle_gamma   90.00
#
_symmetry.space_group_name_H-M   'P 1'
#
loop_
_entity.id
_entity.type
_entity.pdbx_description
1 polymer ?
#
loop_
_entity_poly.entity_id
_entity_poly.type
_entity_poly.pdbx_seq_one_letter_code
_entity_poly.pdbx_strand_id
1 'polypeptide(L)'
;MEQPSASPGPRTAEEPMAFTRGELARGVMAACVAFGLATPVVAIIVLLAFDSTYATFSLYLVATGWLIGIVPTTTLAGFAFAPLARLVGRRLTREKRRWPHVLSHAALGAAAAVVMGALVGLLIGATSWRGDALQGATLGFSAGALASPLAAAAAAYGWWFTARRAFADDRAAAE
;
A
#
# COMPACT_ATOMS: atom_id res chain seq x y z
N MET A 1 -3.90 27.24 37.81
CA MET A 1 -3.21 26.28 36.92
C MET A 1 -4.27 25.30 36.47
N GLU A 2 -4.87 25.54 35.31
CA GLU A 2 -5.86 24.62 34.73
C GLU A 2 -5.11 23.36 34.26
N GLN A 3 -5.54 22.20 34.74
CA GLN A 3 -5.10 20.93 34.18
C GLN A 3 -5.50 20.89 32.72
N PRO A 4 -4.60 20.62 31.76
CA PRO A 4 -4.98 20.41 30.38
C PRO A 4 -5.91 19.19 30.34
N SER A 5 -7.20 19.45 30.16
CA SER A 5 -8.21 18.42 29.93
C SER A 5 -7.72 17.55 28.79
N ALA A 6 -7.52 16.25 29.05
CA ALA A 6 -7.15 15.27 28.04
C ALA A 6 -8.06 15.46 26.82
N SER A 7 -7.50 15.97 25.72
CA SER A 7 -8.29 16.30 24.55
C SER A 7 -8.95 15.00 24.08
N PRO A 8 -10.30 14.94 24.01
CA PRO A 8 -10.99 13.74 23.57
C PRO A 8 -10.40 13.28 22.24
N GLY A 9 -10.06 11.99 22.14
CA GLY A 9 -9.55 11.41 20.90
C GLY A 9 -10.50 11.68 19.72
N PRO A 10 -10.03 11.55 18.47
CA PRO A 10 -10.84 11.88 17.29
C PRO A 10 -12.08 10.99 17.12
N ARG A 11 -12.15 9.84 17.80
CA ARG A 11 -13.21 8.85 17.67
C ARG A 11 -14.31 9.10 18.68
N THR A 12 -15.54 9.22 18.19
CA THR A 12 -16.76 9.41 19.00
C THR A 12 -17.72 8.24 18.78
N ALA A 13 -18.82 8.17 19.53
CA ALA A 13 -19.85 7.14 19.33
C ALA A 13 -20.51 7.22 17.93
N GLU A 14 -20.55 8.43 17.35
CA GLU A 14 -21.09 8.71 16.02
C GLU A 14 -20.06 8.44 14.92
N GLU A 15 -18.78 8.67 15.21
CA GLU A 15 -17.66 8.48 14.28
C GLU A 15 -16.60 7.52 14.86
N PRO A 16 -16.94 6.23 14.99
CA PRO A 16 -16.08 5.23 15.62
C PRO A 16 -14.76 4.97 14.87
N MET A 17 -14.69 5.32 13.58
CA MET A 17 -13.54 5.08 12.70
C MET A 17 -12.91 6.39 12.20
N ALA A 18 -13.04 7.48 12.96
CA ALA A 18 -12.37 8.75 12.65
C ALA A 18 -10.85 8.64 12.90
N PHE A 19 -10.07 8.58 11.82
CA PHE A 19 -8.61 8.58 11.88
C PHE A 19 -8.02 9.98 11.67
N THR A 20 -6.99 10.30 12.46
CA THR A 20 -6.14 11.46 12.27
C THR A 20 -5.28 11.33 11.01
N ARG A 21 -4.69 12.46 10.58
CA ARG A 21 -3.71 12.46 9.48
C ARG A 21 -2.48 11.60 9.79
N GLY A 22 -2.02 11.62 11.04
CA GLY A 22 -0.85 10.85 11.47
C GLY A 22 -1.10 9.34 11.44
N GLU A 23 -2.30 8.92 11.84
CA GLU A 23 -2.72 7.51 11.73
C GLU A 23 -2.83 7.07 10.27
N LEU A 24 -3.43 7.89 9.41
CA LEU A 24 -3.50 7.58 7.98
C LEU A 24 -2.10 7.43 7.37
N ALA A 25 -1.18 8.37 7.66
CA ALA A 25 0.20 8.29 7.20
C ALA A 25 0.90 7.01 7.70
N ARG A 26 0.66 6.62 8.96
CA ARG A 26 1.15 5.35 9.51
C ARG A 26 0.59 4.14 8.77
N GLY A 27 -0.68 4.16 8.39
CA GLY A 27 -1.31 3.10 7.59
C GLY A 27 -0.72 2.99 6.19
N VAL A 28 -0.47 4.13 5.54
CA VAL A 28 0.22 4.17 4.24
C VAL A 28 1.63 3.60 4.37
N MET A 29 2.41 4.02 5.38
CA MET A 29 3.74 3.48 5.61
C MET A 29 3.72 1.97 5.90
N ALA A 30 2.79 1.50 6.73
CA ALA A 30 2.63 0.08 7.03
C ALA A 30 2.27 -0.73 5.78
N ALA A 31 1.40 -0.21 4.90
CA ALA A 31 1.09 -0.83 3.62
C ALA A 31 2.30 -0.86 2.68
N CYS A 32 3.04 0.25 2.56
CA CYS A 32 4.25 0.32 1.73
C CYS A 32 5.32 -0.67 2.21
N VAL A 33 5.54 -0.77 3.53
CA VAL A 33 6.48 -1.74 4.11
C VAL A 33 6.01 -3.17 3.88
N ALA A 34 4.73 -3.47 4.11
CA ALA A 34 4.17 -4.80 3.90
C ALA A 34 4.31 -5.24 2.43
N PHE A 35 3.95 -4.37 1.49
CA PHE A 35 4.12 -4.64 0.06
C PHE A 35 5.60 -4.77 -0.33
N GLY A 36 6.43 -3.84 0.15
CA GLY A 36 7.86 -3.81 -0.08
C GLY A 36 8.56 -5.08 0.40
N LEU A 37 8.17 -5.65 1.54
CA LEU A 37 8.74 -6.91 2.02
C LEU A 37 8.15 -8.14 1.33
N ALA A 38 6.85 -8.15 1.06
CA ALA A 38 6.19 -9.32 0.51
C ALA A 38 6.52 -9.53 -0.98
N THR A 39 6.75 -8.46 -1.75
CA THR A 39 7.04 -8.54 -3.19
C THR A 39 8.33 -9.32 -3.51
N PRO A 40 9.50 -9.02 -2.92
CA PRO A 40 10.71 -9.80 -3.17
C PRO A 40 10.58 -11.24 -2.69
N VAL A 41 9.87 -11.49 -1.58
CA VAL A 41 9.61 -12.85 -1.09
C VAL A 41 8.82 -13.67 -2.13
N VAL A 42 7.71 -13.12 -2.65
CA VAL A 42 6.90 -13.78 -3.68
C VAL A 42 7.70 -13.97 -4.96
N ALA A 43 8.46 -12.97 -5.39
CA ALA A 43 9.31 -13.06 -6.58
C ALA A 43 10.36 -14.17 -6.46
N ILE A 44 11.01 -14.31 -5.29
CA ILE A 44 11.99 -15.37 -5.02
C ILE A 44 11.31 -16.75 -5.03
N ILE A 45 10.14 -16.90 -4.41
CA ILE A 45 9.39 -18.16 -4.40
C ILE A 45 9.03 -18.58 -5.83
N VAL A 46 8.47 -17.66 -6.62
CA VAL A 46 8.12 -17.92 -8.02
C VAL A 46 9.37 -18.29 -8.81
N LEU A 47 10.46 -17.54 -8.66
CA LEU A 47 11.72 -17.82 -9.34
C LEU A 47 12.22 -19.24 -9.04
N LEU A 48 12.33 -19.60 -7.76
CA LEU A 48 12.84 -20.90 -7.34
C LEU A 48 11.94 -22.06 -7.80
N ALA A 49 10.64 -21.81 -7.97
CA ALA A 49 9.70 -22.81 -8.47
C ALA A 49 9.82 -23.09 -9.97
N PHE A 50 10.24 -22.10 -10.77
CA PHE A 50 10.25 -22.21 -12.24
C PHE A 50 11.64 -22.34 -12.86
N ASP A 51 12.69 -21.78 -12.26
CA ASP A 51 14.04 -21.83 -12.83
C ASP A 51 15.14 -21.71 -11.77
N SER A 52 15.59 -22.87 -11.26
CA SER A 52 16.68 -22.96 -10.29
C SER A 52 18.06 -22.81 -10.91
N THR A 53 18.19 -22.94 -12.24
CA THR A 53 19.49 -22.95 -12.94
C THR A 53 20.15 -21.59 -12.91
N TYR A 54 19.37 -20.51 -12.97
CA TYR A 54 19.86 -19.12 -12.95
C TYR A 54 19.56 -18.38 -11.63
N ALA A 55 19.37 -19.13 -10.54
CA ALA A 55 18.90 -18.58 -9.26
C ALA A 55 19.73 -17.37 -8.78
N THR A 56 21.07 -17.43 -8.86
CA THR A 56 21.94 -16.33 -8.39
C THR A 56 21.77 -15.05 -9.20
N PHE A 57 21.73 -15.14 -10.54
CA PHE A 57 21.53 -13.97 -11.42
C PHE A 57 20.14 -13.36 -11.21
N SER A 58 19.13 -14.21 -11.09
CA SER A 58 17.76 -13.77 -10.85
C SER A 58 17.56 -13.17 -9.46
N LEU A 59 18.25 -13.66 -8.42
CA LEU A 59 18.27 -13.03 -7.10
C LEU A 59 18.87 -11.62 -7.16
N TYR A 60 19.96 -11.45 -7.92
CA TYR A 60 20.55 -10.13 -8.15
C TYR A 60 19.57 -9.18 -8.87
N LEU A 61 18.86 -9.67 -9.89
CA LEU A 61 17.84 -8.89 -10.59
C LEU A 61 16.67 -8.51 -9.68
N VAL A 62 16.19 -9.44 -8.84
CA VAL A 62 15.14 -9.16 -7.85
C VAL A 62 15.61 -8.10 -6.86
N ALA A 63 16.82 -8.22 -6.30
CA ALA A 63 17.35 -7.24 -5.35
C ALA A 63 17.51 -5.85 -5.99
N THR A 64 18.06 -5.79 -7.20
CA THR A 64 18.29 -4.54 -7.93
C THR A 64 16.97 -3.89 -8.35
N GLY A 65 16.05 -4.66 -8.94
CA GLY A 65 14.72 -4.19 -9.32
C GLY A 65 13.88 -3.79 -8.10
N TRP A 66 14.09 -4.43 -6.96
CA TRP A 66 13.44 -4.08 -5.71
C TRP A 66 13.90 -2.72 -5.19
N LEU A 67 15.22 -2.50 -5.06
CA LEU A 67 15.78 -1.26 -4.54
C LEU A 67 15.53 -0.06 -5.45
N ILE A 68 15.73 -0.24 -6.77
CA ILE A 68 15.68 0.87 -7.74
C ILE A 68 14.26 1.08 -8.28
N GLY A 69 13.47 0.02 -8.37
CA GLY A 69 12.11 0.08 -8.93
C GLY A 69 11.04 0.03 -7.85
N ILE A 70 10.90 -1.10 -7.16
CA ILE A 70 9.73 -1.38 -6.30
C ILE A 70 9.66 -0.42 -5.12
N VAL A 71 10.74 -0.21 -4.37
CA VAL A 71 10.74 0.67 -3.18
C VAL A 71 10.32 2.11 -3.51
N PRO A 72 10.95 2.81 -4.48
CA PRO A 72 10.54 4.18 -4.80
C PRO A 72 9.15 4.25 -5.41
N THR A 73 8.78 3.33 -6.31
CA THR A 73 7.44 3.32 -6.92
C THR A 73 6.34 3.02 -5.91
N THR A 74 6.57 2.10 -4.97
CA THR A 74 5.64 1.78 -3.87
C THR A 74 5.45 2.96 -2.94
N THR A 75 6.53 3.66 -2.60
CA THR A 75 6.49 4.86 -1.76
C THR A 75 5.70 5.96 -2.46
N LEU A 76 6.02 6.23 -3.73
CA LEU A 76 5.33 7.21 -4.56
C LEU A 76 3.83 6.86 -4.69
N ALA A 77 3.51 5.61 -4.96
CA ALA A 77 2.13 5.12 -5.05
C ALA A 77 1.36 5.34 -3.73
N GLY A 78 1.95 4.96 -2.61
CA GLY A 78 1.33 5.10 -1.30
C GLY A 78 0.92 6.55 -1.00
N PHE A 79 1.82 7.50 -1.27
CA PHE A 79 1.54 8.92 -1.06
C PHE A 79 0.63 9.53 -2.13
N ALA A 80 0.74 9.12 -3.40
CA ALA A 80 -0.14 9.57 -4.47
C ALA A 80 -1.61 9.17 -4.23
N PHE A 81 -1.84 7.99 -3.66
CA PHE A 81 -3.17 7.48 -3.33
C PHE A 81 -3.65 7.83 -1.91
N ALA A 82 -2.81 8.44 -1.07
CA ALA A 82 -3.19 8.84 0.30
C ALA A 82 -4.41 9.79 0.36
N PRO A 83 -4.61 10.76 -0.56
CA PRO A 83 -5.83 11.58 -0.58
C PRO A 83 -7.10 10.75 -0.83
N LEU A 84 -7.03 9.74 -1.69
CA LEU A 84 -8.14 8.83 -1.97
C LEU A 84 -8.42 7.93 -0.75
N ALA A 85 -7.37 7.40 -0.10
CA ALA A 85 -7.52 6.66 1.15
C ALA A 85 -8.19 7.51 2.23
N ARG A 86 -7.82 8.80 2.33
CA ARG A 86 -8.47 9.76 3.23
C ARG A 86 -9.94 9.98 2.91
N LEU A 87 -10.29 10.08 1.63
CA LEU A 87 -11.67 10.25 1.18
C LEU A 87 -12.51 9.02 1.54
N VAL A 88 -11.98 7.82 1.29
CA VAL A 88 -12.61 6.54 1.67
C VAL A 88 -12.82 6.49 3.19
N GLY A 89 -11.77 6.76 3.97
CA GLY A 89 -11.84 6.80 5.43
C GLY A 89 -12.90 7.77 5.93
N ARG A 90 -12.98 8.98 5.35
CA ARG A 90 -14.00 10.00 5.68
C ARG A 90 -15.42 9.56 5.40
N ARG A 91 -15.66 8.85 4.30
CA ARG A 91 -17.02 8.38 3.95
C ARG A 91 -17.47 7.20 4.81
N LEU A 92 -16.52 6.45 5.36
CA LEU A 92 -16.79 5.25 6.17
C LEU A 92 -16.63 5.51 7.68
N THR A 93 -16.44 6.74 8.14
CA THR A 93 -16.20 7.04 9.57
C THR A 93 -17.30 6.54 10.49
N ARG A 94 -18.56 6.57 10.02
CA ARG A 94 -19.75 6.12 10.74
C ARG A 94 -19.98 4.60 10.68
N GLU A 95 -19.29 3.91 9.77
CA GLU A 95 -19.43 2.46 9.60
C GLU A 95 -18.65 1.71 10.69
N LYS A 96 -19.39 1.02 11.56
CA LYS A 96 -18.85 0.27 12.71
C LYS A 96 -18.19 -1.04 12.29
N ARG A 97 -18.64 -1.64 11.20
CA ARG A 97 -18.10 -2.92 10.70
C ARG A 97 -16.71 -2.68 10.13
N ARG A 98 -15.77 -3.58 10.41
CA ARG A 98 -14.37 -3.46 9.92
C ARG A 98 -14.22 -3.88 8.46
N TRP A 99 -15.02 -4.83 7.99
CA TRP A 99 -14.87 -5.41 6.65
C TRP A 99 -15.03 -4.40 5.50
N PRO A 100 -15.93 -3.39 5.52
CA PRO A 100 -16.06 -2.44 4.42
C PRO A 100 -14.80 -1.59 4.25
N HIS A 101 -14.15 -1.23 5.36
CA HIS A 101 -12.89 -0.50 5.33
C HIS A 101 -11.77 -1.36 4.75
N VAL A 102 -11.67 -2.62 5.18
CA VAL A 102 -10.68 -3.57 4.66
C VAL A 102 -10.85 -3.76 3.16
N LEU A 103 -12.08 -4.00 2.67
CA LEU A 103 -12.34 -4.18 1.24
C LEU A 103 -12.06 -2.91 0.44
N SER A 104 -12.41 -1.73 0.97
CA SER A 104 -12.17 -0.46 0.27
C SER A 104 -10.68 -0.15 0.14
N HIS A 105 -9.90 -0.39 1.19
CA HIS A 105 -8.44 -0.21 1.14
C HIS A 105 -7.78 -1.30 0.29
N ALA A 106 -8.27 -2.53 0.31
CA ALA A 106 -7.82 -3.60 -0.56
C ALA A 106 -8.04 -3.24 -2.04
N ALA A 107 -9.24 -2.77 -2.40
CA ALA A 107 -9.56 -2.30 -3.74
C ALA A 107 -8.69 -1.12 -4.17
N LEU A 108 -8.42 -0.17 -3.26
CA LEU A 108 -7.53 0.95 -3.52
C LEU A 108 -6.09 0.48 -3.78
N GLY A 109 -5.59 -0.47 -2.99
CA GLY A 109 -4.27 -1.07 -3.19
C GLY A 109 -4.14 -1.79 -4.53
N ALA A 110 -5.14 -2.60 -4.91
CA ALA A 110 -5.19 -3.25 -6.22
C ALA A 110 -5.18 -2.23 -7.37
N ALA A 111 -6.03 -1.20 -7.28
CA ALA A 111 -6.09 -0.13 -8.28
C ALA A 111 -4.76 0.63 -8.38
N ALA A 112 -4.13 0.94 -7.25
CA ALA A 112 -2.84 1.61 -7.21
C ALA A 112 -1.75 0.78 -7.90
N ALA A 113 -1.70 -0.54 -7.69
CA ALA A 113 -0.74 -1.42 -8.36
C ALA A 113 -0.92 -1.41 -9.89
N VAL A 114 -2.16 -1.49 -10.38
CA VAL A 114 -2.45 -1.47 -11.82
C VAL A 114 -2.08 -0.13 -12.45
N VAL A 115 -2.55 0.98 -11.86
CA VAL A 115 -2.29 2.34 -12.37
C VAL A 115 -0.80 2.64 -12.36
N MET A 116 -0.11 2.36 -11.24
CA MET A 116 1.31 2.64 -11.12
C MET A 116 2.15 1.71 -12.00
N GLY A 117 1.74 0.44 -12.16
CA GLY A 117 2.36 -0.47 -13.12
C GLY A 117 2.31 0.09 -14.53
N ALA A 118 1.13 0.55 -14.98
CA ALA A 118 0.97 1.17 -16.31
C ALA A 118 1.81 2.45 -16.47
N LEU A 119 1.84 3.34 -15.46
CA LEU A 119 2.62 4.59 -15.50
C LEU A 119 4.13 4.33 -15.54
N VAL A 120 4.62 3.41 -14.71
CA VAL A 120 6.04 3.01 -14.69
C VAL A 120 6.40 2.32 -16.01
N GLY A 121 5.54 1.44 -16.51
CA GLY A 121 5.72 0.80 -17.81
C GLY A 121 5.78 1.81 -18.95
N LEU A 122 4.90 2.81 -18.95
CA LEU A 122 4.89 3.90 -19.93
C LEU A 122 6.22 4.67 -19.90
N LEU A 123 6.70 5.03 -18.72
CA LEU A 123 7.98 5.73 -18.55
C LEU A 123 9.16 4.89 -19.06
N ILE A 124 9.21 3.60 -18.70
CA ILE A 124 10.25 2.68 -19.17
C ILE A 124 10.20 2.54 -20.70
N GLY A 125 9.01 2.37 -21.27
CA GLY A 125 8.83 2.27 -22.73
C GLY A 125 9.27 3.53 -23.47
N ALA A 126 8.86 4.70 -22.98
CA ALA A 126 9.21 6.00 -23.55
C ALA A 126 10.71 6.30 -23.49
N THR A 127 11.40 5.81 -22.45
CA THR A 127 12.85 5.98 -22.27
C THR A 127 13.68 4.84 -22.86
N SER A 128 13.05 3.83 -23.43
CA SER A 128 13.74 2.71 -24.07
C SER A 128 14.35 3.13 -25.42
N TRP A 129 15.35 2.39 -25.89
CA TRP A 129 15.98 2.63 -27.21
C TRP A 129 14.96 2.63 -28.38
N ARG A 130 13.87 1.85 -28.24
CA ARG A 130 12.80 1.78 -29.24
C ARG A 130 11.77 2.91 -29.12
N GLY A 131 11.73 3.61 -27.98
CA GLY A 131 10.77 4.69 -27.72
C GLY A 131 9.30 4.26 -27.67
N ASP A 132 9.00 2.96 -27.51
CA ASP A 132 7.62 2.46 -27.54
C ASP A 132 6.97 2.52 -26.15
N ALA A 133 6.38 3.67 -25.86
CA ALA A 133 5.64 3.93 -24.62
C ALA A 133 4.40 3.04 -24.47
N LEU A 134 3.73 2.65 -25.56
CA LEU A 134 2.49 1.87 -25.52
C LEU A 134 2.77 0.41 -25.15
N GLN A 135 3.81 -0.17 -25.76
CA GLN A 135 4.28 -1.51 -25.39
C GLN A 135 4.73 -1.53 -23.92
N GLY A 136 5.48 -0.52 -23.49
CA GLY A 136 5.90 -0.37 -22.09
C GLY A 136 4.69 -0.30 -21.14
N ALA A 137 3.70 0.54 -21.43
CA ALA A 137 2.48 0.66 -20.63
C ALA A 137 1.70 -0.66 -20.54
N THR A 138 1.63 -1.42 -21.63
CA THR A 138 0.92 -2.72 -21.68
C THR A 138 1.60 -3.78 -20.80
N LEU A 139 2.94 -3.85 -20.85
CA LEU A 139 3.73 -4.73 -19.98
C LEU A 139 3.60 -4.31 -18.51
N GLY A 140 3.71 -3.01 -18.24
CA GLY A 140 3.56 -2.45 -16.90
C GLY A 140 2.16 -2.68 -16.31
N PHE A 141 1.11 -2.51 -17.11
CA PHE A 141 -0.27 -2.83 -16.72
C PHE A 141 -0.41 -4.31 -16.32
N SER A 142 0.14 -5.21 -17.13
CA SER A 142 0.09 -6.66 -16.88
C SER A 142 0.83 -7.03 -15.58
N ALA A 143 2.01 -6.46 -15.36
CA ALA A 143 2.77 -6.64 -14.13
C ALA A 143 2.02 -6.08 -12.91
N GLY A 144 1.43 -4.89 -13.03
CA GLY A 144 0.61 -4.27 -11.98
C GLY A 144 -0.63 -5.09 -11.65
N ALA A 145 -1.27 -5.68 -12.67
CA ALA A 145 -2.40 -6.60 -12.47
C ALA A 145 -2.01 -7.87 -11.73
N LEU A 146 -0.86 -8.47 -12.07
CA LEU A 146 -0.31 -9.63 -11.35
C LEU A 146 0.06 -9.28 -9.90
N ALA A 147 0.57 -8.09 -9.63
CA ALA A 147 0.91 -7.62 -8.29
C ALA A 147 -0.32 -7.15 -7.48
N SER A 148 -1.47 -6.95 -8.12
CA SER A 148 -2.67 -6.37 -7.51
C SER A 148 -3.19 -7.13 -6.28
N PRO A 149 -3.17 -8.49 -6.20
CA PRO A 149 -3.62 -9.19 -4.99
C PRO A 149 -2.70 -8.91 -3.80
N LEU A 150 -1.40 -8.79 -4.05
CA LEU A 150 -0.41 -8.50 -3.02
C LEU A 150 -0.55 -7.06 -2.51
N ALA A 151 -0.76 -6.11 -3.42
CA ALA A 151 -1.03 -4.72 -3.06
C ALA A 151 -2.34 -4.56 -2.29
N ALA A 152 -3.39 -5.30 -2.68
CA ALA A 152 -4.65 -5.34 -1.95
C ALA A 152 -4.46 -5.86 -0.52
N ALA A 153 -3.75 -6.97 -0.36
CA ALA A 153 -3.45 -7.54 0.96
C ALA A 153 -2.61 -6.58 1.82
N ALA A 154 -1.61 -5.93 1.24
CA ALA A 154 -0.76 -4.96 1.94
C ALA A 154 -1.54 -3.72 2.38
N ALA A 155 -2.41 -3.18 1.52
CA ALA A 155 -3.26 -2.03 1.86
C ALA A 155 -4.31 -2.37 2.94
N ALA A 156 -4.93 -3.54 2.84
CA ALA A 156 -5.80 -4.09 3.89
C ALA A 156 -5.07 -4.24 5.23
N TYR A 157 -3.85 -4.80 5.20
CA TYR A 157 -3.01 -4.94 6.37
C TYR A 157 -2.64 -3.58 6.98
N GLY A 158 -2.23 -2.60 6.16
CA GLY A 158 -1.88 -1.26 6.63
C GLY A 158 -3.04 -0.55 7.34
N TRP A 159 -4.25 -0.69 6.81
CA TRP A 159 -5.46 -0.21 7.49
C TRP A 159 -5.70 -0.95 8.80
N TRP A 160 -5.70 -2.29 8.77
CA TRP A 160 -5.97 -3.11 9.96
C TRP A 160 -4.97 -2.84 11.09
N PHE A 161 -3.68 -2.77 10.78
CA PHE A 161 -2.62 -2.47 11.72
C PHE A 161 -2.84 -1.11 12.39
N THR A 162 -3.16 -0.10 11.58
CA THR A 162 -3.41 1.26 12.06
C THR A 162 -4.65 1.33 12.95
N ALA A 163 -5.75 0.71 12.52
CA ALA A 163 -6.98 0.62 13.30
C ALA A 163 -6.72 -0.05 14.65
N ARG A 164 -5.98 -1.17 14.66
CA ARG A 164 -5.68 -1.90 15.89
C ARG A 164 -4.87 -1.06 16.87
N ARG A 165 -3.91 -0.30 16.38
CA ARG A 165 -3.04 0.56 17.19
C ARG A 165 -3.80 1.79 17.71
N ALA A 166 -4.56 2.45 16.84
CA ALA A 166 -5.44 3.56 17.21
C ALA A 166 -6.37 3.19 18.38
N PHE A 167 -7.06 2.04 18.29
CA PHE A 167 -7.95 1.56 19.36
C PHE A 167 -7.23 1.08 20.63
N ALA A 168 -5.93 0.79 20.55
CA ALA A 168 -5.12 0.49 21.74
C ALA A 168 -4.70 1.79 22.42
N ASP A 169 -4.24 2.76 21.64
CA ASP A 169 -3.85 4.10 22.12
C ASP A 169 -5.04 4.81 22.79
N ASP A 170 -6.24 4.69 22.22
CA ASP A 170 -7.47 5.25 22.81
C ASP A 170 -7.85 4.64 24.16
N ARG A 171 -7.64 3.33 24.30
CA ARG A 171 -7.94 2.62 25.55
C ARG A 171 -6.97 3.02 26.64
N ALA A 172 -5.67 3.09 26.32
CA ALA A 172 -4.64 3.53 27.24
C ALA A 172 -4.82 4.99 27.69
N ALA A 173 -5.43 5.85 26.85
CA ALA A 173 -5.72 7.24 27.21
C ALA A 173 -6.99 7.41 28.07
N ALA A 174 -7.82 6.37 28.21
CA ALA A 174 -9.04 6.38 29.02
C ALA A 174 -8.85 5.77 30.42
N GLU A 175 -7.71 5.11 30.66
CA GLU A 175 -7.25 4.58 31.96
C GLU A 175 -6.47 5.65 32.74
#